data_AF-A0A847GL87-F1
#
_entry.id   AF-A0A847GL87-F1
#
_cell.length_a   1.000
_cell.length_b   1.000
_cell.length_c   1.000
_cell.angle_alpha   90.00
_cell.angle_beta   90.00
_cell.angle_gamma   90.00
#
_symmetry.space_group_name_H-M   'P 1'
#
loop_
_entity.id
_entity.type
_entity.pdbx_description
1 polymer ?
#
loop_
_entity_poly.entity_id
_entity_poly.type
_entity_poly.pdbx_seq_one_letter_code
_entity_poly.pdbx_strand_id
1 'polypeptide(L)'
;MLTISLRVLGVCLWFASTVAAAVEGPAFKAGFAERDITPEIGMEAPGGYGKAYHRALHDPCKVRAAVFDDGQARAAVVGIDALFIRRPTVQAIRQEIQRQCGIAPEAVMIAASHSHAAGPMGFFLPGELDGASPLVKSLVYEKSVTANPEYLARVQREIVAAVVAADAG
;
A
#
# COMPACT_ATOMS: atom_id res chain seq x y z
N MET A 1 -23.38 -77.93 -46.20
CA MET A 1 -23.83 -76.81 -45.34
C MET A 1 -22.59 -76.04 -44.91
N LEU A 2 -22.47 -74.81 -45.39
CA LEU A 2 -21.27 -73.96 -45.30
C LEU A 2 -21.44 -72.98 -44.13
N THR A 3 -20.58 -73.02 -43.11
CA THR A 3 -20.59 -72.07 -41.99
C THR A 3 -19.35 -71.17 -42.06
N ILE A 4 -19.58 -69.90 -42.39
CA ILE A 4 -18.58 -68.83 -42.40
C ILE A 4 -18.49 -68.25 -40.98
N SER A 5 -17.30 -68.31 -40.38
CA SER A 5 -17.00 -67.68 -39.08
C SER A 5 -16.28 -66.35 -39.32
N LEU A 6 -16.93 -65.24 -38.95
CA LEU A 6 -16.43 -63.88 -39.12
C LEU A 6 -15.66 -63.45 -37.86
N ARG A 7 -14.33 -63.32 -37.95
CA ARG A 7 -13.51 -62.73 -36.89
C ARG A 7 -13.42 -61.22 -37.10
N VAL A 8 -14.04 -60.44 -36.20
CA VAL A 8 -13.88 -58.99 -36.15
C VAL A 8 -12.61 -58.66 -35.36
N LEU A 9 -11.60 -58.10 -36.03
CA LEU A 9 -10.40 -57.55 -35.40
C LEU A 9 -10.74 -56.17 -34.82
N GLY A 10 -10.84 -56.05 -33.50
CA GLY A 10 -11.01 -54.77 -32.81
C GLY A 10 -9.70 -54.00 -32.78
N VAL A 11 -9.59 -52.93 -33.57
CA VAL A 11 -8.48 -51.97 -33.50
C VAL A 11 -8.70 -51.07 -32.29
N CYS A 12 -7.93 -51.30 -31.21
CA CYS A 12 -7.89 -50.39 -30.07
C CYS A 12 -7.04 -49.16 -30.43
N LEU A 13 -7.72 -48.05 -30.75
CA LEU A 13 -7.10 -46.72 -30.87
C LEU A 13 -6.63 -46.25 -29.50
N TRP A 14 -5.34 -46.43 -29.21
CA TRP A 14 -4.67 -45.83 -28.06
C TRP A 14 -4.52 -44.32 -28.32
N PHE A 15 -5.40 -43.51 -27.73
CA PHE A 15 -5.18 -42.07 -27.61
C PHE A 15 -4.06 -41.82 -26.59
N ALA A 16 -2.84 -41.62 -27.08
CA ALA A 16 -1.75 -41.09 -26.26
C ALA A 16 -2.07 -39.62 -25.93
N SER A 17 -2.60 -39.36 -24.73
CA SER A 17 -2.69 -38.00 -24.19
C SER A 17 -1.28 -37.50 -23.92
N THR A 18 -0.81 -36.56 -24.73
CA THR A 18 0.37 -35.75 -24.41
C THR A 18 -0.01 -34.85 -23.24
N VAL A 19 0.34 -35.25 -22.02
CA VAL A 19 0.31 -34.35 -20.87
C VAL A 19 1.40 -33.31 -21.11
N ALA A 20 1.00 -32.10 -21.47
CA ALA A 20 1.91 -30.97 -21.50
C ALA A 20 2.40 -30.74 -20.07
N ALA A 21 3.68 -30.96 -19.82
CA ALA A 21 4.29 -30.60 -18.56
C ALA A 21 4.14 -29.08 -18.38
N ALA A 22 3.41 -28.67 -17.35
CA ALA A 22 3.36 -27.27 -16.95
C ALA A 22 4.78 -26.83 -16.61
N VAL A 23 5.17 -25.65 -17.09
CA VAL A 23 6.47 -25.06 -16.73
C VAL A 23 6.42 -24.75 -15.24
N GLU A 24 7.11 -25.54 -14.41
CA GLU A 24 7.36 -25.23 -13.00
C GLU A 24 8.39 -24.08 -12.91
N GLY A 25 7.97 -22.88 -13.31
CA GLY A 25 8.62 -21.64 -12.91
C GLY A 25 8.14 -21.22 -11.52
N PRO A 26 8.92 -20.42 -10.76
CA PRO A 26 8.41 -19.87 -9.52
C PRO A 26 7.10 -19.12 -9.79
N ALA A 27 6.06 -19.45 -9.00
CA ALA A 27 4.74 -18.86 -9.18
C ALA A 27 4.78 -17.39 -8.76
N PHE A 28 4.63 -16.48 -9.73
CA PHE A 28 4.48 -15.06 -9.44
C PHE A 28 3.14 -14.82 -8.74
N LYS A 29 3.17 -14.14 -7.59
CA LYS A 29 1.99 -13.75 -6.83
C LYS A 29 1.88 -12.24 -6.73
N ALA A 30 0.64 -11.77 -6.66
CA ALA A 30 0.33 -10.38 -6.44
C ALA A 30 -0.87 -10.27 -5.50
N GLY A 31 -0.67 -9.57 -4.38
CA GLY A 31 -1.73 -9.29 -3.42
C GLY A 31 -2.00 -7.79 -3.31
N PHE A 32 -3.25 -7.44 -3.02
CA PHE A 32 -3.73 -6.07 -3.00
C PHE A 32 -4.57 -5.82 -1.76
N ALA A 33 -4.43 -4.65 -1.16
CA ALA A 33 -5.25 -4.24 -0.02
C ALA A 33 -5.47 -2.73 0.00
N GLU A 34 -6.59 -2.32 0.58
CA GLU A 34 -6.96 -0.93 0.80
C GLU A 34 -7.30 -0.69 2.28
N ARG A 35 -6.96 0.50 2.80
CA ARG A 35 -7.32 0.97 4.14
C ARG A 35 -7.78 2.42 4.11
N ASP A 36 -8.63 2.80 5.06
CA ASP A 36 -9.15 4.16 5.20
C ASP A 36 -8.23 5.02 6.09
N ILE A 37 -7.92 6.21 5.63
CA ILE A 37 -7.18 7.25 6.36
C ILE A 37 -7.89 8.60 6.32
N THR A 38 -9.20 8.61 6.11
CA THR A 38 -10.03 9.80 5.96
C THR A 38 -9.89 10.71 7.19
N PRO A 39 -9.44 11.97 7.04
CA PRO A 39 -9.35 12.88 8.17
C PRO A 39 -10.73 13.19 8.74
N GLU A 40 -10.77 13.60 10.00
CA GLU A 40 -12.02 14.03 10.63
C GLU A 40 -12.31 15.50 10.32
N ILE A 41 -13.59 15.87 10.41
CA ILE A 41 -14.01 17.28 10.38
C ILE A 41 -13.32 18.02 11.53
N GLY A 42 -12.78 19.20 11.23
CA GLY A 42 -12.00 20.00 12.18
C GLY A 42 -10.50 19.70 12.19
N MET A 43 -10.02 18.65 11.51
CA MET A 43 -8.58 18.48 11.27
C MET A 43 -8.08 19.50 10.24
N GLU A 44 -6.79 19.85 10.32
CA GLU A 44 -6.16 20.80 9.39
C GLU A 44 -6.15 20.26 7.95
N ALA A 45 -6.49 21.11 6.98
CA ALA A 45 -6.49 20.82 5.55
C ALA A 45 -5.18 21.36 4.91
N PRO A 46 -4.32 20.50 4.32
CA PRO A 46 -3.00 20.86 3.85
C PRO A 46 -2.99 21.54 2.47
N GLY A 47 -1.91 22.24 2.13
CA GLY A 47 -1.65 22.69 0.75
C GLY A 47 -2.23 24.06 0.36
N GLY A 48 -2.87 24.77 1.28
CA GLY A 48 -3.22 26.18 1.08
C GLY A 48 -2.08 27.15 1.43
N TYR A 49 -2.30 28.44 1.19
CA TYR A 49 -1.41 29.55 1.62
C TYR A 49 -1.69 30.03 3.06
N GLY A 50 -2.34 29.20 3.88
CA GLY A 50 -2.69 29.53 5.27
C GLY A 50 -3.39 28.37 5.98
N LYS A 51 -3.61 28.53 7.29
CA LYS A 51 -4.26 27.52 8.13
C LYS A 51 -5.73 27.37 7.75
N ALA A 52 -6.12 26.15 7.41
CA ALA A 52 -7.46 25.77 7.03
C ALA A 52 -7.85 24.46 7.72
N TYR A 53 -9.16 24.21 7.83
CA TYR A 53 -9.71 23.04 8.50
C TYR A 53 -10.81 22.42 7.65
N HIS A 54 -10.89 21.09 7.69
CA HIS A 54 -11.94 20.34 6.99
C HIS A 54 -13.31 20.66 7.57
N ARG A 55 -14.23 21.09 6.71
CA ARG A 55 -15.65 21.39 7.06
C ARG A 55 -16.64 20.40 6.45
N ALA A 56 -16.21 19.72 5.40
CA ALA A 56 -16.92 18.65 4.71
C ALA A 56 -15.89 17.71 4.09
N LEU A 57 -16.28 16.47 3.81
CA LEU A 57 -15.47 15.48 3.11
C LEU A 57 -16.25 15.03 1.87
N HIS A 58 -15.62 15.10 0.70
CA HIS A 58 -16.23 14.66 -0.55
C HIS A 58 -16.04 13.16 -0.76
N ASP A 59 -14.79 12.69 -0.65
CA ASP A 59 -14.41 11.28 -0.81
C ASP A 59 -13.55 10.80 0.37
N PRO A 60 -13.52 9.47 0.64
CA PRO A 60 -12.56 8.88 1.57
C PRO A 60 -11.11 9.05 1.09
N CYS A 61 -10.19 9.25 2.03
CA CYS A 61 -8.75 9.15 1.76
C CYS A 61 -8.27 7.73 2.07
N LYS A 62 -7.45 7.16 1.19
CA LYS A 62 -7.08 5.75 1.26
C LYS A 62 -5.58 5.51 1.26
N VAL A 63 -5.20 4.38 1.83
CA VAL A 63 -3.95 3.68 1.56
C VAL A 63 -4.27 2.53 0.62
N ARG A 64 -3.47 2.35 -0.44
CA ARG A 64 -3.56 1.22 -1.36
C ARG A 64 -2.20 0.55 -1.46
N ALA A 65 -2.11 -0.72 -1.13
CA ALA A 65 -0.89 -1.50 -1.20
C ALA A 65 -1.01 -2.59 -2.25
N ALA A 66 0.04 -2.76 -3.05
CA ALA A 66 0.26 -3.91 -3.90
C ALA A 66 1.59 -4.57 -3.50
N VAL A 67 1.58 -5.87 -3.24
CA VAL A 67 2.77 -6.67 -2.94
C VAL A 67 2.95 -7.69 -4.06
N PHE A 68 4.16 -7.75 -4.60
CA PHE A 68 4.53 -8.69 -5.67
C PHE A 68 5.60 -9.63 -5.14
N ASP A 69 5.44 -10.93 -5.43
CA ASP A 69 6.36 -12.01 -5.04
C ASP A 69 6.72 -12.83 -6.27
N ASP A 70 8.01 -12.91 -6.60
CA ASP A 70 8.52 -13.73 -7.71
C ASP A 70 9.06 -15.10 -7.26
N GLY A 71 8.80 -15.48 -6.00
CA GLY A 71 9.31 -16.70 -5.35
C GLY A 71 10.72 -16.57 -4.78
N GLN A 72 11.45 -15.48 -5.05
CA GLN A 72 12.79 -15.20 -4.52
C GLN A 72 12.81 -13.92 -3.68
N ALA A 73 12.12 -12.89 -4.13
CA ALA A 73 12.05 -11.58 -3.49
C ALA A 73 10.63 -11.02 -3.55
N ARG A 74 10.34 -10.13 -2.60
CA ARG A 74 9.08 -9.41 -2.50
C ARG A 74 9.30 -7.91 -2.58
N ALA A 75 8.40 -7.22 -3.27
CA ALA A 75 8.39 -5.76 -3.37
C ALA A 75 6.98 -5.22 -3.08
N ALA A 76 6.91 -4.11 -2.36
CA ALA A 76 5.66 -3.44 -2.01
C ALA A 76 5.59 -2.04 -2.63
N VAL A 77 4.48 -1.75 -3.30
CA VAL A 77 4.15 -0.41 -3.80
C VAL A 77 2.93 0.09 -3.05
N VAL A 78 3.07 1.21 -2.35
CA VAL A 78 2.02 1.81 -1.54
C VAL A 78 1.70 3.22 -2.05
N GLY A 79 0.45 3.43 -2.44
CA GLY A 79 -0.11 4.76 -2.71
C GLY A 79 -0.94 5.25 -1.52
N ILE A 80 -0.78 6.51 -1.12
CA ILE A 80 -1.59 7.13 -0.06
C ILE A 80 -2.22 8.44 -0.54
N ASP A 81 -3.46 8.67 -0.13
CA ASP A 81 -4.13 9.95 -0.34
C ASP A 81 -3.67 10.95 0.73
N ALA A 82 -2.59 11.67 0.41
CA ALA A 82 -1.92 12.64 1.27
C ALA A 82 -1.21 13.71 0.44
N LEU A 83 -0.90 14.86 1.05
CA LEU A 83 -0.08 15.89 0.38
C LEU A 83 1.38 15.45 0.23
N PHE A 84 1.95 14.87 1.27
CA PHE A 84 3.31 14.32 1.28
C PHE A 84 3.46 13.34 2.44
N ILE A 85 4.60 12.64 2.48
CA ILE A 85 5.05 11.85 3.62
C ILE A 85 6.52 12.15 3.89
N ARG A 86 6.88 12.34 5.17
CA ARG A 86 8.25 12.70 5.54
C ARG A 86 9.15 11.49 5.73
N ARG A 87 10.45 11.68 5.50
CA ARG A 87 11.48 10.64 5.61
C ARG A 87 11.44 9.85 6.93
N PRO A 88 11.33 10.48 8.12
CA PRO A 88 11.31 9.72 9.38
C PRO A 88 10.11 8.75 9.46
N THR A 89 8.94 9.19 9.01
CA THR A 89 7.73 8.35 8.95
C THR A 89 7.90 7.20 7.95
N VAL A 90 8.45 7.47 6.76
CA VAL A 90 8.76 6.42 5.76
C VAL A 90 9.73 5.38 6.33
N GLN A 91 10.79 5.82 7.02
CA GLN A 91 11.77 4.91 7.63
C GLN A 91 11.13 4.02 8.70
N ALA A 92 10.32 4.59 9.60
CA ALA A 92 9.62 3.83 10.62
C ALA A 92 8.64 2.81 10.03
N ILE A 93 7.88 3.20 9.00
CA ILE A 93 6.97 2.28 8.29
C ILE A 93 7.74 1.13 7.64
N ARG A 94 8.84 1.42 6.93
CA ARG A 94 9.65 0.39 6.26
C ARG A 94 10.24 -0.62 7.25
N GLN A 95 10.75 -0.15 8.38
CA GLN A 95 11.25 -1.02 9.44
C GLN A 95 10.16 -1.94 9.98
N GLU A 96 8.95 -1.39 10.17
CA GLU A 96 7.83 -2.16 10.68
C GLU A 96 7.30 -3.19 9.65
N ILE A 97 7.26 -2.84 8.37
CA ILE A 97 6.95 -3.79 7.28
C ILE A 97 7.99 -4.91 7.22
N GLN A 98 9.29 -4.58 7.33
CA GLN A 98 10.33 -5.60 7.38
C GLN A 98 10.13 -6.55 8.57
N ARG A 99 9.77 -6.01 9.73
CA ARG A 99 9.52 -6.80 10.95
C ARG A 99 8.33 -7.75 10.81
N GLN A 100 7.25 -7.32 10.14
CA GLN A 100 6.01 -8.11 10.04
C GLN A 100 5.96 -9.03 8.81
N CYS A 101 6.47 -8.58 7.67
CA CYS A 101 6.37 -9.29 6.39
C CYS A 101 7.71 -9.89 5.94
N GLY A 102 8.85 -9.39 6.43
CA GLY A 102 10.18 -9.77 5.94
C GLY A 102 10.58 -9.08 4.63
N ILE A 103 9.79 -8.11 4.14
CA ILE A 103 10.11 -7.34 2.93
C ILE A 103 11.20 -6.32 3.25
N ALA A 104 12.29 -6.32 2.47
CA ALA A 104 13.42 -5.41 2.70
C ALA A 104 12.99 -3.93 2.58
N PRO A 105 13.48 -3.01 3.43
CA PRO A 105 13.11 -1.59 3.40
C PRO A 105 13.25 -0.92 2.03
N GLU A 106 14.30 -1.26 1.28
CA GLU A 106 14.59 -0.78 -0.08
C GLU A 106 13.61 -1.31 -1.14
N ALA A 107 12.92 -2.42 -0.87
CA ALA A 107 11.90 -3.00 -1.74
C ALA A 107 10.49 -2.44 -1.48
N VAL A 108 10.36 -1.43 -0.61
CA VAL A 108 9.08 -0.79 -0.27
C VAL A 108 9.05 0.65 -0.78
N MET A 109 8.20 0.94 -1.76
CA MET A 109 7.91 2.30 -2.22
C MET A 109 6.63 2.83 -1.55
N ILE A 110 6.67 4.06 -1.03
CA ILE A 110 5.51 4.76 -0.47
C ILE A 110 5.39 6.11 -1.17
N ALA A 111 4.28 6.34 -1.86
CA ALA A 111 4.03 7.55 -2.64
C ALA A 111 2.73 8.22 -2.18
N ALA A 112 2.79 9.54 -1.97
CA ALA A 112 1.61 10.35 -1.70
C ALA A 112 1.03 10.91 -3.01
N SER A 113 -0.29 10.97 -3.13
CA SER A 113 -0.98 11.51 -4.32
C SER A 113 -0.83 13.03 -4.51
N HIS A 114 -0.24 13.71 -3.53
CA HIS A 114 -0.15 15.17 -3.48
C HIS A 114 -1.51 15.86 -3.35
N SER A 115 -2.44 15.26 -2.61
CA SER A 115 -3.76 15.83 -2.36
C SER A 115 -3.73 16.96 -1.34
N HIS A 116 -4.24 18.13 -1.74
CA HIS A 116 -4.47 19.29 -0.87
C HIS A 116 -5.79 19.19 -0.05
N ALA A 117 -6.53 18.09 -0.20
CA ALA A 117 -7.78 17.84 0.53
C ALA A 117 -7.66 16.65 1.50
N ALA A 118 -6.45 16.11 1.68
CA ALA A 118 -6.19 15.00 2.58
C ALA A 118 -5.97 15.46 4.04
N GLY A 119 -5.60 14.55 4.94
CA GLY A 119 -5.35 14.90 6.32
C GLY A 119 -3.95 15.48 6.62
N PRO A 120 -3.75 15.96 7.86
CA PRO A 120 -2.55 16.69 8.26
C PRO A 120 -1.35 15.78 8.52
N MET A 121 -0.57 15.54 7.46
CA MET A 121 0.64 14.70 7.49
C MET A 121 1.94 15.47 7.80
N GLY A 122 1.92 16.81 7.88
CA GLY A 122 3.11 17.61 8.23
C GLY A 122 3.21 18.99 7.59
N PHE A 123 4.37 19.25 6.96
CA PHE A 123 5.21 20.47 6.86
C PHE A 123 6.16 20.56 8.05
N PHE A 124 5.63 20.56 9.25
CA PHE A 124 6.41 20.47 10.48
C PHE A 124 5.85 19.37 11.39
N LEU A 125 6.74 18.71 12.11
CA LEU A 125 6.41 17.76 13.17
C LEU A 125 6.13 18.53 14.47
N PRO A 126 5.26 18.02 15.36
CA PRO A 126 5.04 18.60 16.67
C PRO A 126 6.38 18.80 17.41
N GLY A 127 6.62 20.03 17.89
CA GLY A 127 7.81 20.38 18.64
C GLY A 127 9.09 20.63 17.82
N GLU A 128 9.07 20.42 16.50
CA GLU A 128 10.26 20.54 15.65
C GLU A 128 10.89 21.95 15.68
N LEU A 129 10.07 22.97 15.92
CA LEU A 129 10.51 24.39 15.93
C LEU A 129 10.28 25.07 17.28
N ASP A 130 10.26 24.31 18.37
CA ASP A 130 10.10 24.87 19.73
C ASP A 130 11.32 25.68 20.20
N GLY A 131 12.47 25.49 19.58
CA GLY A 131 13.66 26.32 19.81
C GLY A 131 13.71 27.62 18.99
N ALA A 132 12.76 27.84 18.07
CA ALA A 132 12.82 28.95 17.13
C ALA A 132 12.39 30.30 17.75
N SER A 133 12.59 31.40 17.01
CA SER A 133 12.12 32.72 17.43
C SER A 133 10.58 32.77 17.54
N PRO A 134 10.00 33.69 18.33
CA PRO A 134 8.56 33.83 18.44
C PRO A 134 7.86 34.02 17.09
N LEU A 135 8.47 34.76 16.17
CA LEU A 135 7.94 34.95 14.82
C LEU A 135 7.85 33.63 14.05
N VAL A 136 8.92 32.83 14.07
CA VAL A 136 8.94 31.52 13.37
C VAL A 136 7.90 30.58 13.97
N LYS A 137 7.77 30.54 15.31
CA LYS A 137 6.74 29.74 15.98
C LYS A 137 5.33 30.13 15.55
N SER A 138 5.01 31.43 15.49
CA SER A 138 3.69 31.89 15.02
C SER A 138 3.45 31.49 13.56
N LEU A 139 4.43 31.69 12.67
CA LEU A 139 4.31 31.30 11.27
C LEU A 139 4.05 29.79 11.09
N VAL A 140 4.69 28.96 11.91
CA VAL A 140 4.55 27.49 11.84
C VAL A 140 3.26 27.03 12.48
N TYR A 141 3.06 27.35 13.76
CA TYR A 141 1.99 26.75 14.56
C TYR A 141 0.63 27.45 14.38
N GLU A 142 0.60 28.71 13.91
CA GLU A 142 -0.64 29.47 13.74
C GLU A 142 -0.98 29.72 12.27
N LYS A 143 0.01 29.79 11.37
CA LYS A 143 -0.23 30.12 9.95
C LYS A 143 -0.04 28.95 9.00
N SER A 144 0.75 27.94 9.37
CA SER A 144 1.02 26.76 8.54
C SER A 144 0.30 25.51 9.07
N VAL A 145 0.21 24.50 8.22
CA VAL A 145 -0.28 23.18 8.61
C VAL A 145 0.82 22.42 9.33
N THR A 146 0.44 21.70 10.36
CA THR A 146 1.34 20.88 11.17
C THR A 146 0.83 19.45 11.20
N ALA A 147 1.73 18.49 11.36
CA ALA A 147 1.27 17.11 11.51
C ALA A 147 0.42 16.98 12.78
N ASN A 148 -0.74 16.35 12.66
CA ASN A 148 -1.45 15.89 13.85
C ASN A 148 -0.84 14.53 14.27
N PRO A 149 -0.30 14.40 15.51
CA PRO A 149 0.41 13.19 15.90
C PRO A 149 -0.45 11.93 15.88
N GLU A 150 -1.73 12.03 16.25
CA GLU A 150 -2.66 10.88 16.27
C GLU A 150 -3.00 10.44 14.85
N TYR A 151 -3.27 11.40 13.96
CA TYR A 151 -3.51 11.14 12.54
C TYR A 151 -2.27 10.52 11.87
N LEU A 152 -1.09 11.07 12.12
CA LEU A 152 0.17 10.53 11.59
C LEU A 152 0.41 9.09 12.05
N ALA A 153 0.18 8.81 13.35
CA ALA A 153 0.30 7.47 13.90
C ALA A 153 -0.74 6.52 13.28
N ARG A 154 -1.97 6.98 13.04
CA ARG A 154 -3.00 6.20 12.34
C ARG A 154 -2.56 5.87 10.92
N VAL A 155 -2.13 6.85 10.13
CA VAL A 155 -1.68 6.62 8.75
C VAL A 155 -0.52 5.64 8.69
N GLN A 156 0.46 5.75 9.61
CA GLN A 156 1.54 4.77 9.73
C GLN A 156 1.02 3.35 9.97
N ARG A 157 0.08 3.18 10.92
CA ARG A 157 -0.53 1.86 11.21
C ARG A 157 -1.27 1.31 9.99
N GLU A 158 -2.07 2.14 9.33
CA GLU A 158 -2.87 1.71 8.17
C GLU A 158 -2.00 1.37 6.95
N ILE A 159 -0.87 2.05 6.75
CA ILE A 159 0.11 1.67 5.72
C ILE A 159 0.67 0.28 5.98
N VAL A 160 1.13 0.01 7.20
CA VAL A 160 1.64 -1.30 7.58
C VAL A 160 0.55 -2.36 7.43
N ALA A 161 -0.65 -2.10 7.94
CA ALA A 161 -1.77 -3.04 7.89
C ALA A 161 -2.25 -3.32 6.46
N ALA A 162 -2.14 -2.36 5.54
CA ALA A 162 -2.40 -2.58 4.12
C ALA A 162 -1.35 -3.51 3.50
N VAL A 163 -0.06 -3.27 3.77
CA VAL A 163 1.01 -4.13 3.24
C VAL A 163 0.93 -5.54 3.80
N VAL A 164 0.67 -5.71 5.10
CA VAL A 164 0.49 -7.03 5.73
C VAL A 164 -0.69 -7.79 5.11
N ALA A 165 -1.81 -7.10 4.86
CA ALA A 165 -2.97 -7.72 4.22
C ALA A 165 -2.69 -8.09 2.75
N ALA A 166 -1.97 -7.25 2.02
CA ALA A 166 -1.57 -7.53 0.64
C ALA A 166 -0.56 -8.68 0.55
N ASP A 167 0.40 -8.77 1.47
CA ASP A 167 1.41 -9.85 1.52
C ASP A 167 0.81 -11.22 1.84
N ALA A 168 -0.37 -11.27 2.45
CA ALA A 168 -1.07 -12.51 2.80
C ALA A 168 -1.94 -13.09 1.66
N GLY A 169 -2.14 -12.36 0.56
CA GLY A 169 -2.95 -12.77 -0.60
C GLY A 169 -2.11 -13.34 -1.73
#